data_AF-A0AB33BTQ2-F1
#
_entry.id   AF-A0AB33BTQ2-F1
#
_cell.length_a   1.000
_cell.length_b   1.000
_cell.length_c   1.000
_cell.angle_alpha   90.00
_cell.angle_beta   90.00
_cell.angle_gamma   90.00
#
_symmetry.space_group_name_H-M   'P 1'
#
loop_
_entity.id
_entity.type
_entity.pdbx_description
1 polymer ?
#
loop_
_entity_poly.entity_id
_entity_poly.type
_entity_poly.pdbx_seq_one_letter_code
_entity_poly.pdbx_strand_id
1 'polypeptide(L)'
;MNELKMTEIKPLSWTELEMLVNDLKKKHTNKGLTDVETTILRGIFDDKKYADLAEEINQEEQSIKNAAHKLWKILSEQMGEKIDSNNLITALARYRDNSQTFDHNNKPQTQQSNKVFELVIEVEIDDLTPEKIDKINNLIQKIARDNTIKPIMKLKGSIRLFLEGSEDGLQRLADLHQSGELQALLNELKSDDIPEIIVTKAEFTTDAKVIKKAELIKAIREGTIDKTTLQQVDLSGAILRGADLRGAFLSEANLKGADLRRAFLSEANLSGADLSEANLSGADLRGAILSGAILWGANLKGAGLSLAFLRGAILSGANLGQADLWEANLSGANLSEANLSGAILWEADLIEANLSGANLSGAKVENAIFIGATGITREQKRDLIRRGAIFGDNSNDRSKALV
;
A
#
# COMPACT_ATOMS: atom_id res chain seq x y z
N MET A 1 23.84 -18.39 -9.85
CA MET A 1 24.11 -17.08 -10.46
C MET A 1 23.09 -16.90 -11.56
N ASN A 2 22.00 -16.19 -11.29
CA ASN A 2 21.03 -15.84 -12.32
C ASN A 2 21.40 -14.46 -12.84
N GLU A 3 21.77 -14.38 -14.11
CA GLU A 3 22.03 -13.15 -14.84
C GLU A 3 20.78 -12.27 -14.83
N LEU A 4 20.92 -11.08 -14.24
CA LEU A 4 19.95 -10.00 -14.38
C LEU A 4 19.89 -9.63 -15.87
N LYS A 5 18.74 -9.86 -16.52
CA LYS A 5 18.47 -9.35 -17.87
C LYS A 5 18.57 -7.82 -17.82
N MET A 6 19.56 -7.25 -18.50
CA MET A 6 19.61 -5.81 -18.78
C MET A 6 18.33 -5.44 -19.54
N THR A 7 17.53 -4.55 -18.96
CA THR A 7 16.44 -3.87 -19.66
C THR A 7 17.01 -3.11 -20.86
N GLU A 8 16.46 -3.31 -22.05
CA GLU A 8 16.86 -2.57 -23.25
C GLU A 8 16.68 -1.06 -23.03
N ILE A 9 17.78 -0.30 -23.10
CA ILE A 9 17.77 1.16 -23.00
C ILE A 9 17.06 1.70 -24.24
N LYS A 10 15.99 2.49 -24.04
CA LYS A 10 15.22 3.04 -25.17
C LYS A 10 16.05 4.15 -25.84
N PRO A 11 16.09 4.28 -27.18
CA PRO A 11 16.81 5.38 -27.82
C PRO A 11 16.18 6.75 -27.49
N LEU A 12 17.00 7.82 -27.51
CA LEU A 12 16.55 9.21 -27.38
C LEU A 12 16.13 9.77 -28.74
N SER A 13 15.03 10.51 -28.78
CA SER A 13 14.73 11.42 -29.89
C SER A 13 15.60 12.69 -29.79
N TRP A 14 15.73 13.42 -30.91
CA TRP A 14 16.48 14.69 -30.92
C TRP A 14 15.95 15.66 -29.87
N THR A 15 14.63 15.85 -29.82
CA THR A 15 13.99 16.79 -28.89
C THR A 15 14.29 16.43 -27.44
N GLU A 16 14.27 15.13 -27.10
CA GLU A 16 14.61 14.66 -25.76
C GLU A 16 16.09 14.89 -25.42
N LEU A 17 16.99 14.63 -26.37
CA LEU A 17 18.43 14.86 -26.18
C LEU A 17 18.73 16.35 -25.97
N GLU A 18 18.18 17.21 -26.83
CA GLU A 18 18.37 18.66 -26.75
C GLU A 18 17.85 19.23 -25.42
N MET A 19 16.65 18.83 -25.02
CA MET A 19 16.07 19.25 -23.74
C MET A 19 16.92 18.81 -22.54
N LEU A 20 17.32 17.54 -22.49
CA LEU A 20 18.04 16.98 -21.36
C LEU A 20 19.41 17.64 -21.18
N VAL A 21 20.14 17.86 -22.27
CA VAL A 21 21.45 18.51 -22.22
C VAL A 21 21.34 19.99 -21.87
N ASN A 22 20.32 20.68 -22.39
CA ASN A 22 20.05 22.06 -22.05
C ASN A 22 19.77 22.23 -20.55
N ASP A 23 18.95 21.35 -19.98
CA ASP A 23 18.61 21.37 -18.55
C ASP A 23 19.83 21.09 -17.68
N LEU A 24 20.63 20.07 -18.02
CA LEU A 24 21.86 19.74 -17.30
C LEU A 24 22.85 20.91 -17.29
N LYS A 25 23.05 21.55 -18.45
CA LYS A 25 23.96 22.69 -18.56
C LYS A 25 23.46 23.91 -17.79
N LYS A 26 22.14 24.17 -17.86
CA LYS A 26 21.51 25.29 -17.16
C LYS A 26 21.60 25.14 -15.64
N LYS A 27 21.49 23.91 -15.11
CA LYS A 27 21.70 23.62 -13.67
C LYS A 27 23.12 23.96 -13.21
N HIS A 28 24.12 23.70 -14.03
CA HIS A 28 25.52 23.92 -13.66
C HIS A 28 25.99 25.37 -13.86
N THR A 29 25.47 26.06 -14.88
CA THR A 29 26.02 27.36 -15.33
C THR A 29 25.02 28.52 -15.27
N ASN A 30 23.76 28.27 -14.90
CA ASN A 30 22.63 29.20 -15.02
C ASN A 30 22.39 29.72 -16.45
N LYS A 31 22.97 29.07 -17.47
CA LYS A 31 22.84 29.42 -18.89
C LYS A 31 22.47 28.18 -19.69
N GLY A 32 21.54 28.33 -20.63
CA GLY A 32 21.21 27.27 -21.58
C GLY A 32 22.32 26.99 -22.59
N LEU A 33 22.04 26.09 -23.52
CA LEU A 33 22.89 25.86 -24.68
C LEU A 33 22.98 27.12 -25.54
N THR A 34 24.17 27.37 -26.04
CA THR A 34 24.43 28.35 -27.09
C THR A 34 24.17 27.71 -28.45
N ASP A 35 23.95 28.52 -29.49
CA ASP A 35 23.71 28.03 -30.86
C ASP A 35 24.85 27.10 -31.34
N VAL A 36 26.09 27.39 -30.94
CA VAL A 36 27.26 26.56 -31.24
C VAL A 36 27.17 25.19 -30.56
N GLU A 37 26.77 25.14 -29.29
CA GLU A 37 26.65 23.87 -28.55
C GLU A 37 25.44 23.06 -29.02
N THR A 38 24.32 23.71 -29.35
CA THR A 38 23.16 23.04 -29.97
C THR A 38 23.56 22.42 -31.31
N THR A 39 24.33 23.13 -32.13
CA THR A 39 24.84 22.61 -33.41
C THR A 39 25.79 21.43 -33.21
N ILE A 40 26.66 21.49 -32.19
CA ILE A 40 27.53 20.36 -31.81
C ILE A 40 26.72 19.13 -31.41
N LEU A 41 25.70 19.31 -30.58
CA LEU A 41 24.82 18.23 -30.13
C LEU A 41 24.04 17.62 -31.29
N ARG A 42 23.53 18.46 -32.20
CA ARG A 42 22.83 18.03 -33.41
C ARG A 42 23.76 17.21 -34.31
N GLY A 43 25.00 17.66 -34.48
CA GLY A 43 26.02 16.94 -35.21
C GLY A 43 26.28 15.54 -34.65
N ILE A 44 26.37 15.39 -33.34
CA ILE A 44 26.57 14.08 -32.70
C ILE A 44 25.34 13.19 -32.85
N PHE A 45 24.14 13.77 -32.72
CA PHE A 45 22.89 13.03 -32.92
C PHE A 45 22.75 12.49 -34.35
N ASP A 46 23.20 13.27 -35.33
CA ASP A 46 23.18 12.92 -36.76
C ASP A 46 24.49 12.23 -37.24
N ASP A 47 25.40 11.84 -36.34
CA ASP A 47 26.71 11.20 -36.62
C ASP A 47 27.64 11.97 -37.61
N LYS A 48 27.62 13.31 -37.52
CA LYS A 48 28.48 14.22 -38.30
C LYS A 48 29.87 14.40 -37.68
N LYS A 49 30.89 14.67 -38.50
CA LYS A 49 32.23 15.01 -38.02
C LYS A 49 32.32 16.49 -37.63
N TYR A 50 33.23 16.83 -36.72
CA TYR A 50 33.46 18.22 -36.30
C TYR A 50 33.87 19.15 -37.45
N ALA A 51 34.56 18.63 -38.47
CA ALA A 51 34.94 19.41 -39.66
C ALA A 51 33.72 19.88 -40.46
N ASP A 52 32.69 19.04 -40.60
CA ASP A 52 31.47 19.37 -41.33
C ASP A 52 30.65 20.42 -40.56
N LEU A 53 30.62 20.31 -39.23
CA LEU A 53 29.97 21.30 -38.35
C LEU A 53 30.69 22.64 -38.38
N ALA A 54 32.01 22.64 -38.54
CA ALA A 54 32.85 23.84 -38.64
C ALA A 54 32.54 24.67 -39.87
N GLU A 55 32.32 24.00 -40.99
CA GLU A 55 31.88 24.64 -42.22
C GLU A 55 30.44 25.18 -42.08
N GLU A 56 29.54 24.41 -41.46
CA GLU A 56 28.12 24.78 -41.28
C GLU A 56 27.92 26.07 -40.47
N ILE A 57 28.76 26.32 -39.45
CA ILE A 57 28.67 27.53 -38.60
C ILE A 57 29.79 28.55 -38.84
N ASN A 58 30.58 28.37 -39.91
CA ASN A 58 31.69 29.25 -40.29
C ASN A 58 32.67 29.54 -39.13
N GLN A 59 33.15 28.48 -38.48
CA GLN A 59 34.13 28.54 -37.38
C GLN A 59 35.30 27.57 -37.61
N GLU A 60 36.41 27.78 -36.91
CA GLU A 60 37.51 26.81 -36.94
C GLU A 60 37.14 25.50 -36.23
N GLU A 61 37.49 24.35 -36.82
CA GLU A 61 37.23 23.02 -36.24
C GLU A 61 37.78 22.90 -34.81
N GLN A 62 38.92 23.53 -34.51
CA GLN A 62 39.50 23.51 -33.17
C GLN A 62 38.65 24.26 -32.15
N SER A 63 37.97 25.34 -32.57
CA SER A 63 37.05 26.09 -31.70
C SER A 63 35.83 25.24 -31.34
N ILE A 64 35.32 24.45 -32.27
CA ILE A 64 34.25 23.49 -32.04
C ILE A 64 34.68 22.37 -31.10
N LYS A 65 35.87 21.78 -31.32
CA LYS A 65 36.42 20.75 -30.40
C LYS A 65 36.57 21.29 -28.98
N ASN A 66 37.02 22.53 -28.83
CA ASN A 66 37.16 23.18 -27.54
C ASN A 66 35.79 23.43 -26.87
N ALA A 67 34.78 23.84 -27.64
CA ALA A 67 33.41 24.03 -27.14
C ALA A 67 32.78 22.70 -26.72
N ALA A 68 32.93 21.65 -27.53
CA ALA A 68 32.47 20.31 -27.22
C ALA A 68 33.14 19.78 -25.94
N HIS A 69 34.46 19.92 -25.80
CA HIS A 69 35.18 19.50 -24.61
C HIS A 69 34.71 20.20 -23.32
N LYS A 70 34.42 21.51 -23.39
CA LYS A 70 33.84 22.25 -22.27
C LYS A 70 32.45 21.73 -21.90
N LEU A 71 31.62 21.44 -22.90
CA LEU A 71 30.30 20.86 -22.68
C LEU A 71 30.38 19.46 -22.06
N TRP A 72 31.27 18.59 -22.55
CA TRP A 72 31.49 17.26 -21.98
C TRP A 72 31.96 17.31 -20.54
N LYS A 73 32.82 18.26 -20.19
CA LYS A 73 33.28 18.44 -18.81
C LYS A 73 32.11 18.77 -17.88
N ILE A 74 31.27 19.72 -18.28
CA ILE A 74 30.05 20.09 -17.52
C ILE A 74 29.13 18.88 -17.36
N LEU A 75 28.87 18.15 -18.45
CA LEU A 75 27.99 16.98 -18.43
C LEU A 75 28.57 15.82 -17.61
N SER A 76 29.89 15.62 -17.65
CA SER A 76 30.57 14.60 -16.85
C SER A 76 30.45 14.90 -15.35
N GLU A 77 30.64 16.17 -14.97
CA GLU A 77 30.47 16.60 -13.58
C GLU A 77 29.02 16.46 -13.11
N GLN A 78 28.04 16.71 -13.99
CA GLN A 78 26.62 16.57 -13.65
C GLN A 78 26.13 15.12 -13.56
N MET A 79 26.64 14.21 -14.40
CA MET A 79 26.20 12.82 -14.44
C MET A 79 27.06 11.88 -13.57
N GLY A 80 28.20 12.34 -13.06
CA GLY A 80 29.09 11.52 -12.23
C GLY A 80 29.80 10.40 -12.99
N GLU A 81 29.76 10.43 -14.33
CA GLU A 81 30.51 9.53 -15.21
C GLU A 81 31.25 10.33 -16.29
N LYS A 82 32.31 9.78 -16.86
CA LYS A 82 33.08 10.45 -17.92
C LYS A 82 32.26 10.45 -19.22
N ILE A 83 32.01 11.64 -19.77
CA ILE A 83 31.28 11.84 -21.02
C ILE A 83 32.22 12.27 -22.14
N ASP A 84 32.01 11.70 -23.31
CA ASP A 84 32.59 12.11 -24.58
C ASP A 84 31.59 11.87 -25.73
N SER A 85 31.99 12.18 -26.96
CA SER A 85 31.12 12.06 -28.15
C SER A 85 30.61 10.64 -28.38
N ASN A 86 31.36 9.61 -27.96
CA ASN A 86 31.05 8.21 -28.29
C ASN A 86 30.05 7.60 -27.31
N ASN A 87 29.99 8.12 -26.07
CA ASN A 87 29.09 7.59 -25.05
C ASN A 87 27.97 8.54 -24.66
N LEU A 88 27.95 9.79 -25.18
CA LEU A 88 26.97 10.81 -24.83
C LEU A 88 25.53 10.32 -24.92
N ILE A 89 25.12 9.78 -26.08
CA ILE A 89 23.71 9.40 -26.31
C ILE A 89 23.32 8.25 -25.37
N THR A 90 24.18 7.26 -25.19
CA THR A 90 23.93 6.12 -24.30
C THR A 90 23.97 6.52 -22.82
N ALA A 91 24.86 7.43 -22.42
CA ALA A 91 24.93 7.99 -21.09
C ALA A 91 23.68 8.83 -20.78
N LEU A 92 23.23 9.66 -21.72
CA LEU A 92 22.02 10.46 -21.59
C LEU A 92 20.75 9.59 -21.63
N ALA A 93 20.73 8.50 -22.40
CA ALA A 93 19.60 7.58 -22.42
C ALA A 93 19.49 6.82 -21.10
N ARG A 94 20.64 6.35 -20.56
CA ARG A 94 20.71 5.82 -19.18
C ARG A 94 20.31 6.88 -18.16
N TYR A 95 20.78 8.12 -18.32
CA TYR A 95 20.42 9.22 -17.45
C TYR A 95 18.91 9.47 -17.51
N ARG A 96 18.29 9.58 -18.69
CA ARG A 96 16.83 9.75 -18.89
C ARG A 96 16.03 8.64 -18.22
N ASP A 97 16.42 7.39 -18.49
CA ASP A 97 15.72 6.21 -17.98
C ASP A 97 15.92 6.07 -16.46
N ASN A 98 17.04 6.57 -15.93
CA ASN A 98 17.29 6.71 -14.50
C ASN A 98 16.73 8.02 -13.89
N SER A 99 16.37 9.04 -14.70
CA SER A 99 15.99 10.40 -14.30
C SER A 99 14.48 10.65 -14.29
N GLN A 100 13.66 9.62 -14.23
CA GLN A 100 12.31 9.68 -13.63
C GLN A 100 12.35 10.00 -12.11
N THR A 101 13.45 10.58 -11.62
CA THR A 101 13.84 10.75 -10.20
C THR A 101 14.27 12.20 -9.87
N PHE A 102 13.80 13.23 -10.59
CA PHE A 102 14.07 14.64 -10.28
C PHE A 102 12.80 15.50 -10.41
N ASP A 103 12.52 16.36 -9.43
CA ASP A 103 11.35 17.26 -9.46
C ASP A 103 11.64 18.60 -10.17
N HIS A 104 10.60 19.43 -10.32
CA HIS A 104 10.62 20.70 -11.05
C HIS A 104 11.62 21.76 -10.52
N ASN A 105 12.25 21.54 -9.36
CA ASN A 105 13.27 22.42 -8.79
C ASN A 105 14.69 21.84 -8.84
N ASN A 106 14.87 20.69 -9.50
CA ASN A 106 16.17 20.17 -9.90
C ASN A 106 17.20 19.97 -8.77
N LYS A 107 16.71 19.76 -7.53
CA LYS A 107 17.44 19.02 -6.49
C LYS A 107 17.47 17.54 -6.90
N PRO A 108 18.52 16.76 -6.56
CA PRO A 108 18.38 15.31 -6.56
C PRO A 108 17.12 14.94 -5.79
N GLN A 109 16.14 14.25 -6.41
CA GLN A 109 15.29 13.45 -5.54
C GLN A 109 16.25 12.41 -4.98
N THR A 110 16.65 12.60 -3.73
CA THR A 110 16.70 11.47 -2.83
C THR A 110 15.41 10.71 -3.07
N GLN A 111 15.47 9.60 -3.82
CA GLN A 111 14.41 8.60 -4.01
C GLN A 111 13.06 9.11 -3.49
N GLN A 112 12.29 9.93 -4.22
CA GLN A 112 10.99 10.44 -3.76
C GLN A 112 10.82 10.55 -2.21
N SER A 113 11.70 11.31 -1.52
CA SER A 113 11.86 11.26 -0.06
C SER A 113 11.87 9.82 0.52
N ASN A 114 13.01 9.12 0.50
CA ASN A 114 13.23 7.88 1.28
C ASN A 114 13.34 8.15 2.78
N LYS A 115 12.43 8.97 3.29
CA LYS A 115 12.30 9.36 4.67
C LYS A 115 10.83 9.26 5.01
N VAL A 116 10.45 8.08 5.47
CA VAL A 116 9.13 7.90 6.09
C VAL A 116 9.19 8.63 7.43
N PHE A 117 8.23 9.52 7.67
CA PHE A 117 8.17 10.19 8.97
C PHE A 117 7.50 9.27 9.98
N GLU A 118 8.19 8.96 11.08
CA GLU A 118 7.67 8.17 12.19
C GLU A 118 7.25 9.10 13.32
N LEU A 119 5.97 9.09 13.62
CA LEU A 119 5.37 9.80 14.75
C LEU A 119 4.83 8.75 15.74
N VAL A 120 5.43 8.68 16.92
CA VAL A 120 4.97 7.79 18.00
C VAL A 120 4.25 8.63 19.05
N ILE A 121 2.96 8.34 19.19
CA ILE A 121 2.06 8.93 20.17
C ILE A 121 1.56 7.83 21.09
N GLU A 122 1.95 7.87 22.34
CA GLU A 122 1.35 7.06 23.39
C GLU A 122 0.05 7.71 23.85
N VAL A 123 -1.00 6.90 23.89
CA VAL A 123 -2.29 7.30 24.46
C VAL A 123 -2.67 6.26 25.50
N GLU A 124 -3.13 6.71 26.66
CA GLU A 124 -3.52 5.83 27.76
C GLU A 124 -4.96 5.31 27.57
N ILE A 125 -5.27 4.80 26.37
CA ILE A 125 -6.55 4.18 26.05
C ILE A 125 -6.35 2.89 25.24
N ASP A 126 -6.93 1.80 25.74
CA ASP A 126 -6.84 0.49 25.09
C ASP A 126 -7.65 0.42 23.79
N ASP A 127 -8.73 1.21 23.68
CA ASP A 127 -9.61 1.24 22.50
C ASP A 127 -9.45 2.52 21.68
N LEU A 128 -8.71 2.40 20.57
CA LEU A 128 -8.48 3.43 19.57
C LEU A 128 -9.46 3.29 18.41
N THR A 129 -10.66 3.81 18.61
CA THR A 129 -11.69 3.81 17.57
C THR A 129 -11.25 4.64 16.35
N PRO A 130 -11.79 4.36 15.15
CA PRO A 130 -11.50 5.16 13.96
C PRO A 130 -11.76 6.66 14.14
N GLU A 131 -12.81 7.03 14.87
CA GLU A 131 -13.15 8.43 15.15
C GLU A 131 -12.05 9.12 15.96
N LYS A 132 -11.48 8.43 16.96
CA LYS A 132 -10.36 8.96 17.76
C LYS A 132 -9.10 9.13 16.91
N ILE A 133 -8.82 8.16 16.03
CA ILE A 133 -7.69 8.24 15.10
C ILE A 133 -7.89 9.40 14.11
N ASP A 134 -9.09 9.58 13.58
CA ASP A 134 -9.41 10.67 12.66
C ASP A 134 -9.26 12.05 13.34
N LYS A 135 -9.67 12.17 14.62
CA LYS A 135 -9.41 13.38 15.44
C LYS A 135 -7.90 13.67 15.56
N ILE A 136 -7.09 12.65 15.86
CA ILE A 136 -5.62 12.78 15.97
C ILE A 136 -5.02 13.22 14.63
N ASN A 137 -5.38 12.55 13.53
CA ASN A 137 -4.88 12.88 12.19
C ASN A 137 -5.22 14.31 11.76
N ASN A 138 -6.47 14.74 12.00
CA ASN A 138 -6.90 16.09 11.65
C ASN A 138 -6.10 17.16 12.42
N LEU A 139 -5.80 16.91 13.70
CA LEU A 139 -4.96 17.84 14.45
C LEU A 139 -3.51 17.82 13.97
N ILE A 140 -2.94 16.65 13.66
CA ILE A 140 -1.59 16.54 13.09
C ILE A 140 -1.48 17.38 11.81
N GLN A 141 -2.43 17.26 10.88
CA GLN A 141 -2.48 18.07 9.65
C GLN A 141 -2.55 19.57 9.95
N LYS A 142 -3.38 19.97 10.92
CA LYS A 142 -3.52 21.37 11.34
C LYS A 142 -2.23 21.93 11.95
N ILE A 143 -1.57 21.15 12.83
CA ILE A 143 -0.31 21.52 13.47
C ILE A 143 0.80 21.67 12.42
N ALA A 144 0.87 20.71 11.50
CA ALA A 144 1.81 20.70 10.39
C ALA A 144 1.50 21.76 9.33
N ARG A 145 0.30 22.37 9.36
CA ARG A 145 -0.20 23.29 8.34
C ARG A 145 -0.17 22.67 6.93
N ASP A 146 -0.41 21.37 6.87
CA ASP A 146 -0.33 20.57 5.66
C ASP A 146 -1.44 19.52 5.67
N ASN A 147 -2.41 19.70 4.77
CA ASN A 147 -3.54 18.79 4.61
C ASN A 147 -3.19 17.54 3.77
N THR A 148 -1.98 17.49 3.19
CA THR A 148 -1.48 16.32 2.48
C THR A 148 -0.98 15.26 3.43
N ILE A 149 -0.69 15.60 4.69
CA ILE A 149 -0.18 14.65 5.68
C ILE A 149 -1.20 13.55 5.97
N LYS A 150 -0.82 12.30 5.74
CA LYS A 150 -1.69 11.14 5.95
C LYS A 150 -0.91 10.00 6.59
N PRO A 151 -1.51 9.25 7.52
CA PRO A 151 -0.92 8.01 7.98
C PRO A 151 -1.00 6.96 6.88
N ILE A 152 0.10 6.24 6.69
CA ILE A 152 0.20 5.11 5.75
C ILE A 152 0.24 3.75 6.47
N MET A 153 0.67 3.75 7.73
CA MET A 153 0.71 2.57 8.58
C MET A 153 0.47 2.96 10.03
N LYS A 154 -0.22 2.10 10.77
CA LYS A 154 -0.47 2.20 12.21
C LYS A 154 -0.20 0.86 12.89
N LEU A 155 0.61 0.84 13.95
CA LEU A 155 0.78 -0.34 14.80
C LEU A 155 0.02 -0.18 16.13
N LYS A 156 -0.52 -1.29 16.67
CA LYS A 156 -1.17 -1.33 17.98
C LYS A 156 -0.15 -1.25 19.12
N GLY A 157 -0.59 -0.76 20.29
CA GLY A 157 0.24 -0.38 21.44
C GLY A 157 0.23 1.15 21.57
N SER A 158 1.40 1.77 21.73
CA SER A 158 1.62 3.19 21.40
C SER A 158 1.14 3.43 19.96
N ILE A 159 0.33 4.45 19.68
CA ILE A 159 -0.04 4.81 18.31
C ILE A 159 1.24 5.20 17.57
N ARG A 160 1.79 4.26 16.83
CA ARG A 160 2.91 4.50 15.94
C ARG A 160 2.37 4.76 14.56
N LEU A 161 2.42 6.01 14.14
CA LEU A 161 2.00 6.46 12.82
C LEU A 161 3.24 6.63 11.94
N PHE A 162 3.19 6.03 10.77
CA PHE A 162 4.07 6.39 9.67
C PHE A 162 3.30 7.34 8.76
N LEU A 163 3.88 8.50 8.47
CA LEU A 163 3.22 9.58 7.73
C LEU A 163 3.87 9.79 6.37
N GLU A 164 3.03 10.10 5.38
CA GLU A 164 3.41 10.73 4.11
C GLU A 164 2.89 12.16 4.11
N GLY A 165 3.51 13.08 3.36
CA GLY A 165 3.10 14.49 3.27
C GLY A 165 4.18 15.36 2.62
N SER A 166 4.02 16.68 2.63
CA SER A 166 5.07 17.58 2.16
C SER A 166 6.28 17.54 3.10
N GLU A 167 7.49 17.74 2.54
CA GLU A 167 8.73 17.81 3.33
C GLU A 167 8.64 18.92 4.40
N ASP A 168 8.09 20.08 4.05
CA ASP A 168 7.90 21.21 4.96
C ASP A 168 6.96 20.87 6.13
N GLY A 169 5.83 20.22 5.84
CA GLY A 169 4.86 19.81 6.87
C GLY A 169 5.43 18.77 7.83
N LEU A 170 6.16 17.78 7.31
CA LEU A 170 6.80 16.75 8.11
C LEU A 170 7.98 17.31 8.92
N GLN A 171 8.81 18.17 8.34
CA GLN A 171 9.91 18.82 9.05
C GLN A 171 9.38 19.73 10.18
N ARG A 172 8.27 20.44 9.94
CA ARG A 172 7.61 21.23 10.99
C ARG A 172 7.19 20.38 12.19
N LEU A 173 6.69 19.16 11.97
CA LEU A 173 6.36 18.24 13.07
C LEU A 173 7.61 17.85 13.88
N ALA A 174 8.73 17.56 13.21
CA ALA A 174 10.00 17.27 13.89
C ALA A 174 10.49 18.47 14.72
N ASP A 175 10.49 19.67 14.14
CA ASP A 175 10.96 20.88 14.80
C ASP A 175 10.12 21.20 16.05
N LEU A 176 8.79 21.08 15.95
CA LEU A 176 7.88 21.27 17.08
C LEU A 176 8.07 20.22 18.17
N HIS A 177 8.43 18.99 17.81
CA HIS A 177 8.75 17.96 18.80
C HIS A 177 10.05 18.29 19.53
N GLN A 178 11.08 18.72 18.80
CA GLN A 178 12.37 19.10 19.36
C GLN A 178 12.26 20.31 20.30
N SER A 179 11.36 21.26 20.03
CA SER A 179 11.09 22.40 20.92
C SER A 179 10.16 22.05 22.09
N GLY A 180 9.54 20.87 22.10
CA GLY A 180 8.52 20.46 23.06
C GLY A 180 7.12 21.03 22.80
N GLU A 181 6.95 21.89 21.79
CA GLU A 181 5.66 22.50 21.44
C GLU A 181 4.66 21.49 20.87
N LEU A 182 5.13 20.45 20.17
CA LEU A 182 4.25 19.44 19.59
C LEU A 182 3.41 18.74 20.67
N GLN A 183 4.02 18.45 21.83
CA GLN A 183 3.32 17.86 22.97
C GLN A 183 2.24 18.81 23.50
N ALA A 184 2.55 20.10 23.62
CA ALA A 184 1.60 21.10 24.10
C ALA A 184 0.39 21.25 23.16
N LEU A 185 0.63 21.25 21.85
CA LEU A 185 -0.42 21.34 20.84
C LEU A 185 -1.29 20.08 20.81
N LEU A 186 -0.68 18.88 20.90
CA LEU A 186 -1.44 17.64 20.95
C LEU A 186 -2.23 17.47 22.26
N ASN A 187 -1.79 18.07 23.36
CA ASN A 187 -2.56 18.12 24.60
C ASN A 187 -3.90 18.86 24.44
N GLU A 188 -4.10 19.66 23.39
CA GLU A 188 -5.42 20.25 23.07
C GLU A 188 -6.47 19.19 22.72
N LEU A 189 -6.07 17.96 22.37
CA LEU A 189 -7.01 16.83 22.16
C LEU A 189 -7.51 16.21 23.45
N LYS A 190 -6.96 16.60 24.61
CA LYS A 190 -7.37 16.05 25.90
C LYS A 190 -8.87 16.24 26.08
N SER A 191 -9.54 15.14 26.30
CA SER A 191 -10.99 15.05 26.49
C SER A 191 -11.31 13.78 27.27
N ASP A 192 -12.56 13.60 27.68
CA ASP A 192 -13.00 12.36 28.34
C ASP A 192 -12.70 11.11 27.48
N ASP A 193 -12.63 11.26 26.15
CA ASP A 193 -12.35 10.18 25.20
C ASP A 193 -10.85 9.86 25.03
N ILE A 194 -9.98 10.85 25.29
CA ILE A 194 -8.51 10.79 25.09
C ILE A 194 -7.88 11.54 26.27
N PRO A 195 -7.69 10.89 27.43
CA PRO A 195 -7.32 11.55 28.68
C PRO A 195 -5.84 11.95 28.71
N GLU A 196 -4.97 11.14 28.11
CA GLU A 196 -3.54 11.38 28.07
C GLU A 196 -2.97 11.11 26.68
N ILE A 197 -2.03 11.98 26.28
CA ILE A 197 -1.29 11.92 25.03
C ILE A 197 0.16 12.21 25.37
N ILE A 198 1.07 11.35 24.95
CA ILE A 198 2.52 11.51 25.12
C ILE A 198 3.16 11.30 23.75
N VAL A 199 3.92 12.28 23.27
CA VAL A 199 4.71 12.16 22.04
C VAL A 199 6.11 11.70 22.42
N THR A 200 6.44 10.46 22.10
CA THR A 200 7.75 9.88 22.43
C THR A 200 8.73 9.96 21.28
N LYS A 201 8.24 10.18 20.05
CA LYS A 201 9.06 10.26 18.84
C LYS A 201 8.35 11.04 17.74
N ALA A 202 9.07 11.93 17.04
CA ALA A 202 8.61 12.55 15.80
C ALA A 202 9.83 12.88 14.93
N GLU A 203 10.22 11.94 14.06
CA GLU A 203 11.42 12.08 13.24
C GLU A 203 11.33 11.29 11.94
N PHE A 204 12.19 11.62 10.99
CA PHE A 204 12.34 10.83 9.78
C PHE A 204 13.14 9.55 10.08
N THR A 205 12.56 8.40 9.75
CA THR A 205 13.24 7.11 9.92
C THR A 205 14.19 6.83 8.75
N THR A 206 15.28 6.14 9.08
CA THR A 206 16.23 5.58 8.10
C THR A 206 16.17 4.05 8.06
N ASP A 207 15.21 3.43 8.77
CA ASP A 207 15.03 1.99 8.75
C ASP A 207 14.58 1.53 7.37
N ALA A 208 15.47 0.83 6.67
CA ALA A 208 15.25 0.35 5.32
C ALA A 208 14.04 -0.60 5.19
N LYS A 209 13.71 -1.36 6.25
CA LYS A 209 12.54 -2.25 6.23
C LYS A 209 11.24 -1.45 6.30
N VAL A 210 11.21 -0.42 7.15
CA VAL A 210 10.07 0.49 7.27
C VAL A 210 9.86 1.25 5.95
N ILE A 211 10.93 1.77 5.38
CA ILE A 211 10.89 2.51 4.12
C ILE A 211 10.38 1.62 2.99
N LYS A 212 10.94 0.41 2.82
CA LYS A 212 10.47 -0.54 1.80
C LYS A 212 9.00 -0.93 1.98
N LYS A 213 8.54 -1.10 3.23
CA LYS A 213 7.14 -1.40 3.52
C LYS A 213 6.23 -0.22 3.19
N ALA A 214 6.64 1.01 3.52
CA ALA A 214 5.91 2.22 3.16
C ALA A 214 5.78 2.41 1.65
N GLU A 215 6.87 2.21 0.90
CA GLU A 215 6.88 2.24 -0.56
C GLU A 215 5.91 1.20 -1.15
N LEU A 216 5.91 -0.02 -0.60
CA LEU A 216 4.98 -1.07 -1.01
C LEU A 216 3.52 -0.68 -0.76
N ILE A 217 3.21 -0.15 0.42
CA ILE A 217 1.86 0.32 0.77
C ILE A 217 1.40 1.43 -0.18
N LYS A 218 2.30 2.37 -0.49
CA LYS A 218 2.03 3.45 -1.43
C LYS A 218 1.74 2.90 -2.83
N ALA A 219 2.57 1.98 -3.33
CA ALA A 219 2.38 1.35 -4.64
C ALA A 219 1.06 0.58 -4.73
N ILE A 220 0.62 -0.06 -3.64
CA ILE A 220 -0.71 -0.70 -3.56
C ILE A 220 -1.82 0.35 -3.66
N ARG A 221 -1.75 1.43 -2.88
CA ARG A 221 -2.78 2.48 -2.85
C ARG A 221 -2.91 3.22 -4.18
N GLU A 222 -1.78 3.41 -4.87
CA GLU A 222 -1.70 4.05 -6.19
C GLU A 222 -2.03 3.09 -7.34
N GLY A 223 -2.13 1.78 -7.07
CA GLY A 223 -2.42 0.77 -8.09
C GLY A 223 -1.29 0.56 -9.09
N THR A 224 -0.05 0.91 -8.72
CA THR A 224 1.13 0.81 -9.58
C THR A 224 1.90 -0.50 -9.39
N ILE A 225 1.60 -1.25 -8.34
CA ILE A 225 2.23 -2.53 -8.03
C ILE A 225 1.71 -3.66 -8.92
N ASP A 226 2.59 -4.59 -9.28
CA ASP A 226 2.18 -5.91 -9.75
C ASP A 226 1.60 -6.72 -8.58
N LYS A 227 0.28 -6.88 -8.57
CA LYS A 227 -0.43 -7.57 -7.47
C LYS A 227 -0.05 -9.05 -7.33
N THR A 228 0.63 -9.64 -8.32
CA THR A 228 1.11 -11.03 -8.25
C THR A 228 2.34 -11.18 -7.36
N THR A 229 3.03 -10.08 -7.03
CA THR A 229 4.25 -10.08 -6.20
C THR A 229 3.99 -9.93 -4.71
N LEU A 230 2.72 -9.96 -4.26
CA LEU A 230 2.33 -9.64 -2.88
C LEU A 230 2.33 -10.85 -1.94
N GLN A 231 2.96 -11.97 -2.32
CA GLN A 231 3.02 -13.17 -1.49
C GLN A 231 3.99 -12.95 -0.32
N GLN A 232 3.62 -13.40 0.88
CA GLN A 232 4.47 -13.33 2.08
C GLN A 232 4.94 -11.92 2.48
N VAL A 233 4.33 -10.86 1.94
CA VAL A 233 4.72 -9.48 2.26
C VAL A 233 4.27 -9.11 3.67
N ASP A 234 5.01 -8.21 4.31
CA ASP A 234 4.57 -7.58 5.55
C ASP A 234 3.82 -6.28 5.25
N LEU A 235 2.51 -6.31 5.48
CA LEU A 235 1.56 -5.20 5.41
C LEU A 235 0.85 -5.00 6.76
N SER A 236 1.44 -5.49 7.87
CA SER A 236 0.85 -5.31 9.19
C SER A 236 0.67 -3.82 9.50
N GLY A 237 -0.52 -3.48 9.99
CA GLY A 237 -0.90 -2.09 10.28
C GLY A 237 -1.06 -1.19 9.06
N ALA A 238 -0.95 -1.69 7.82
CA ALA A 238 -1.07 -0.87 6.62
C ALA A 238 -2.46 -0.23 6.51
N ILE A 239 -2.51 1.02 6.04
CA ILE A 239 -3.76 1.73 5.77
C ILE A 239 -4.07 1.62 4.27
N LEU A 240 -4.94 0.69 3.92
CA LEU A 240 -5.29 0.27 2.56
C LEU A 240 -6.79 0.44 2.27
N ARG A 241 -7.40 1.46 2.88
CA ARG A 241 -8.84 1.77 2.73
C ARG A 241 -9.18 1.99 1.27
N GLY A 242 -10.16 1.24 0.76
CA GLY A 242 -10.58 1.35 -0.65
C GLY A 242 -9.53 0.91 -1.68
N ALA A 243 -8.41 0.30 -1.25
CA ALA A 243 -7.38 -0.16 -2.17
C ALA A 243 -7.93 -1.22 -3.13
N ASP A 244 -7.50 -1.17 -4.39
CA ASP A 244 -7.82 -2.19 -5.37
C ASP A 244 -6.80 -3.33 -5.32
N LEU A 245 -7.20 -4.43 -4.67
CA LEU A 245 -6.44 -5.67 -4.52
C LEU A 245 -7.18 -6.86 -5.17
N ARG A 246 -8.05 -6.61 -6.15
CA ARG A 246 -8.77 -7.66 -6.86
C ARG A 246 -7.77 -8.61 -7.53
N GLY A 247 -7.97 -9.91 -7.34
CA GLY A 247 -7.09 -10.96 -7.85
C GLY A 247 -5.65 -10.94 -7.29
N ALA A 248 -5.37 -10.17 -6.24
CA ALA A 248 -4.02 -10.06 -5.68
C ALA A 248 -3.54 -11.39 -5.07
N PHE A 249 -2.24 -11.65 -5.17
CA PHE A 249 -1.61 -12.82 -4.58
C PHE A 249 -1.05 -12.46 -3.21
N LEU A 250 -1.88 -12.55 -2.17
CA LEU A 250 -1.58 -12.21 -0.78
C LEU A 250 -1.42 -13.46 0.11
N SER A 251 -1.12 -14.62 -0.48
CA SER A 251 -0.94 -15.85 0.29
C SER A 251 0.19 -15.66 1.31
N GLU A 252 -0.07 -16.07 2.55
CA GLU A 252 0.84 -15.94 3.71
C GLU A 252 1.30 -14.50 4.00
N ALA A 253 0.62 -13.48 3.44
CA ALA A 253 0.91 -12.09 3.76
C ALA A 253 0.56 -11.78 5.22
N ASN A 254 1.36 -10.95 5.87
CA ASN A 254 1.04 -10.41 7.19
C ASN A 254 0.25 -9.11 7.02
N LEU A 255 -1.05 -9.16 7.31
CA LEU A 255 -2.00 -8.05 7.28
C LEU A 255 -2.56 -7.76 8.69
N LYS A 256 -1.86 -8.20 9.74
CA LYS A 256 -2.31 -8.04 11.12
C LYS A 256 -2.58 -6.57 11.44
N GLY A 257 -3.78 -6.28 11.92
CA GLY A 257 -4.22 -4.92 12.26
C GLY A 257 -4.32 -3.95 11.07
N ALA A 258 -4.23 -4.42 9.82
CA ALA A 258 -4.37 -3.56 8.65
C ALA A 258 -5.79 -2.97 8.54
N ASP A 259 -5.87 -1.76 8.01
CA ASP A 259 -7.14 -1.09 7.70
C ASP A 259 -7.49 -1.29 6.22
N LEU A 260 -8.32 -2.28 5.96
CA LEU A 260 -8.81 -2.70 4.64
C LEU A 260 -10.28 -2.31 4.43
N ARG A 261 -10.78 -1.31 5.16
CA ARG A 261 -12.17 -0.86 5.04
C ARG A 261 -12.52 -0.54 3.60
N ARG A 262 -13.59 -1.16 3.09
CA ARG A 262 -14.07 -1.01 1.72
C ARG A 262 -13.03 -1.33 0.63
N ALA A 263 -11.96 -2.05 0.95
CA ALA A 263 -11.00 -2.51 -0.05
C ALA A 263 -11.67 -3.49 -1.03
N PHE A 264 -11.19 -3.49 -2.28
CA PHE A 264 -11.63 -4.46 -3.29
C PHE A 264 -10.66 -5.63 -3.31
N LEU A 265 -11.08 -6.77 -2.76
CA LEU A 265 -10.32 -8.02 -2.60
C LEU A 265 -11.02 -9.19 -3.31
N SER A 266 -11.95 -8.93 -4.23
CA SER A 266 -12.64 -9.99 -4.96
C SER A 266 -11.62 -10.88 -5.68
N GLU A 267 -11.78 -12.20 -5.56
CA GLU A 267 -10.89 -13.21 -6.14
C GLU A 267 -9.42 -13.14 -5.66
N ALA A 268 -9.11 -12.36 -4.62
CA ALA A 268 -7.76 -12.32 -4.06
C ALA A 268 -7.42 -13.65 -3.38
N ASN A 269 -6.16 -14.09 -3.51
CA ASN A 269 -5.64 -15.23 -2.78
C ASN A 269 -5.02 -14.76 -1.45
N LEU A 270 -5.72 -15.00 -0.35
CA LEU A 270 -5.33 -14.71 1.04
C LEU A 270 -5.07 -16.00 1.83
N SER A 271 -4.77 -17.11 1.14
CA SER A 271 -4.54 -18.41 1.80
C SER A 271 -3.43 -18.29 2.84
N GLY A 272 -3.71 -18.70 4.08
CA GLY A 272 -2.77 -18.64 5.20
C GLY A 272 -2.34 -17.22 5.62
N ALA A 273 -2.95 -16.15 5.10
CA ALA A 273 -2.61 -14.78 5.50
C ALA A 273 -2.99 -14.51 6.96
N ASP A 274 -2.20 -13.69 7.66
CA ASP A 274 -2.53 -13.20 9.00
C ASP A 274 -3.28 -11.87 8.90
N LEU A 275 -4.60 -11.92 9.04
CA LEU A 275 -5.53 -10.79 9.10
C LEU A 275 -6.02 -10.54 10.54
N SER A 276 -5.31 -11.04 11.55
CA SER A 276 -5.71 -10.88 12.95
C SER A 276 -5.94 -9.41 13.26
N GLU A 277 -7.09 -9.09 13.87
CA GLU A 277 -7.48 -7.74 14.26
C GLU A 277 -7.56 -6.71 13.11
N ALA A 278 -7.50 -7.16 11.84
CA ALA A 278 -7.65 -6.28 10.69
C ALA A 278 -9.09 -5.76 10.57
N ASN A 279 -9.24 -4.55 10.02
CA ASN A 279 -10.55 -3.97 9.74
C ASN A 279 -10.89 -4.10 8.26
N LEU A 280 -11.75 -5.06 7.94
CA LEU A 280 -12.28 -5.37 6.61
C LEU A 280 -13.75 -4.94 6.46
N SER A 281 -14.24 -4.03 7.32
CA SER A 281 -15.66 -3.65 7.27
C SER A 281 -16.04 -3.06 5.92
N GLY A 282 -17.11 -3.61 5.34
CA GLY A 282 -17.57 -3.29 3.99
C GLY A 282 -16.61 -3.63 2.85
N ALA A 283 -15.55 -4.42 3.09
CA ALA A 283 -14.66 -4.88 2.02
C ALA A 283 -15.38 -5.87 1.08
N ASP A 284 -14.96 -5.87 -0.19
CA ASP A 284 -15.43 -6.84 -1.18
C ASP A 284 -14.44 -8.02 -1.25
N LEU A 285 -14.82 -9.16 -0.69
CA LEU A 285 -14.05 -10.42 -0.65
C LEU A 285 -14.74 -11.52 -1.46
N ARG A 286 -15.60 -11.17 -2.42
CA ARG A 286 -16.36 -12.15 -3.20
C ARG A 286 -15.41 -13.08 -3.96
N GLY A 287 -15.62 -14.39 -3.81
CA GLY A 287 -14.75 -15.41 -4.40
C GLY A 287 -13.31 -15.42 -3.88
N ALA A 288 -12.98 -14.68 -2.81
CA ALA A 288 -11.62 -14.66 -2.27
C ALA A 288 -11.25 -16.02 -1.65
N ILE A 289 -9.98 -16.38 -1.75
CA ILE A 289 -9.44 -17.62 -1.17
C ILE A 289 -8.82 -17.28 0.19
N LEU A 290 -9.49 -17.67 1.27
CA LEU A 290 -9.11 -17.42 2.66
C LEU A 290 -8.80 -18.73 3.41
N SER A 291 -8.46 -19.79 2.69
CA SER A 291 -8.25 -21.12 3.27
C SER A 291 -7.11 -21.07 4.27
N GLY A 292 -7.37 -21.50 5.50
CA GLY A 292 -6.42 -21.45 6.63
C GLY A 292 -5.98 -20.04 7.05
N ALA A 293 -6.62 -18.96 6.57
CA ALA A 293 -6.28 -17.60 6.99
C ALA A 293 -6.58 -17.37 8.47
N ILE A 294 -5.81 -16.51 9.12
CA ILE A 294 -5.96 -16.15 10.53
C ILE A 294 -6.70 -14.82 10.60
N LEU A 295 -7.94 -14.82 11.10
CA LEU A 295 -8.83 -13.65 11.20
C LEU A 295 -9.30 -13.42 12.65
N TRP A 296 -8.51 -13.85 13.64
CA TRP A 296 -8.88 -13.69 15.05
C TRP A 296 -9.14 -12.22 15.38
N GLY A 297 -10.31 -11.91 15.94
CA GLY A 297 -10.73 -10.56 16.28
C GLY A 297 -10.86 -9.59 15.10
N ALA A 298 -10.84 -10.06 13.85
CA ALA A 298 -10.98 -9.21 12.66
C ALA A 298 -12.41 -8.62 12.56
N ASN A 299 -12.52 -7.40 12.04
CA ASN A 299 -13.82 -6.77 11.79
C ASN A 299 -14.21 -6.90 10.32
N LEU A 300 -15.13 -7.80 10.01
CA LEU A 300 -15.71 -8.08 8.68
C LEU A 300 -17.16 -7.59 8.58
N LYS A 301 -17.58 -6.66 9.44
CA LYS A 301 -18.98 -6.18 9.47
C LYS A 301 -19.40 -5.66 8.09
N GLY A 302 -20.47 -6.22 7.54
CA GLY A 302 -21.01 -5.86 6.23
C GLY A 302 -20.08 -6.16 5.05
N ALA A 303 -19.04 -6.99 5.23
CA ALA A 303 -18.17 -7.40 4.13
C ALA A 303 -18.91 -8.35 3.17
N GLY A 304 -18.57 -8.29 1.88
CA GLY A 304 -19.10 -9.19 0.85
C GLY A 304 -18.18 -10.40 0.69
N LEU A 305 -18.55 -11.55 1.25
CA LEU A 305 -17.81 -12.82 1.22
C LEU A 305 -18.55 -13.91 0.42
N SER A 306 -19.50 -13.53 -0.45
CA SER A 306 -20.22 -14.53 -1.25
C SER A 306 -19.24 -15.37 -2.08
N LEU A 307 -19.43 -16.68 -2.12
CA LEU A 307 -18.56 -17.65 -2.80
C LEU A 307 -17.11 -17.70 -2.27
N ALA A 308 -16.81 -17.09 -1.11
CA ALA A 308 -15.46 -17.11 -0.56
C ALA A 308 -15.07 -18.49 0.02
N PHE A 309 -13.79 -18.84 -0.10
CA PHE A 309 -13.23 -20.11 0.38
C PHE A 309 -12.52 -19.94 1.73
N LEU A 310 -13.24 -20.08 2.83
CA LEU A 310 -12.77 -19.93 4.22
C LEU A 310 -12.50 -21.27 4.91
N ARG A 311 -12.26 -22.36 4.17
CA ARG A 311 -12.02 -23.69 4.74
C ARG A 311 -10.88 -23.64 5.76
N GLY A 312 -11.16 -24.09 6.99
CA GLY A 312 -10.20 -24.11 8.09
C GLY A 312 -9.72 -22.74 8.58
N ALA A 313 -10.36 -21.63 8.18
CA ALA A 313 -10.00 -20.30 8.63
C ALA A 313 -10.24 -20.12 10.14
N ILE A 314 -9.40 -19.30 10.79
CA ILE A 314 -9.50 -19.00 12.22
C ILE A 314 -10.21 -17.65 12.39
N LEU A 315 -11.51 -17.67 12.64
CA LEU A 315 -12.39 -16.51 12.78
C LEU A 315 -12.84 -16.28 14.24
N SER A 316 -12.10 -16.81 15.22
CA SER A 316 -12.49 -16.70 16.62
C SER A 316 -12.58 -15.24 17.07
N GLY A 317 -13.69 -14.86 17.69
CA GLY A 317 -13.98 -13.47 18.09
C GLY A 317 -14.17 -12.48 16.92
N ALA A 318 -14.19 -12.93 15.66
CA ALA A 318 -14.35 -12.03 14.52
C ALA A 318 -15.77 -11.44 14.45
N ASN A 319 -15.88 -10.21 13.96
CA ASN A 319 -17.16 -9.55 13.73
C ASN A 319 -17.61 -9.68 12.27
N LEU A 320 -18.48 -10.64 11.99
CA LEU A 320 -19.12 -10.90 10.69
C LEU A 320 -20.56 -10.36 10.63
N GLY A 321 -20.92 -9.42 11.52
CA GLY A 321 -22.28 -8.89 11.58
C GLY A 321 -22.71 -8.31 10.23
N GLN A 322 -23.88 -8.68 9.74
CA GLN A 322 -24.43 -8.27 8.43
C GLN A 322 -23.54 -8.61 7.22
N ALA A 323 -22.51 -9.46 7.38
CA ALA A 323 -21.70 -9.89 6.26
C ALA A 323 -22.51 -10.78 5.29
N ASP A 324 -22.18 -10.71 4.01
CA ASP A 324 -22.76 -11.58 2.98
C ASP A 324 -21.85 -12.80 2.80
N LEU A 325 -22.28 -13.96 3.24
CA LEU A 325 -21.59 -15.25 3.16
C LEU A 325 -22.37 -16.24 2.27
N TRP A 326 -23.19 -15.74 1.33
CA TRP A 326 -23.95 -16.59 0.42
C TRP A 326 -23.01 -17.56 -0.34
N GLU A 327 -23.31 -18.85 -0.28
CA GLU A 327 -22.50 -19.95 -0.85
C GLU A 327 -21.01 -19.96 -0.41
N ALA A 328 -20.68 -19.31 0.71
CA ALA A 328 -19.31 -19.34 1.23
C ALA A 328 -18.97 -20.72 1.83
N ASN A 329 -17.74 -21.18 1.62
CA ASN A 329 -17.23 -22.41 2.23
C ASN A 329 -16.50 -22.09 3.53
N LEU A 330 -17.14 -22.35 4.67
CA LEU A 330 -16.63 -22.23 6.03
C LEU A 330 -16.32 -23.61 6.66
N SER A 331 -16.17 -24.66 5.85
CA SER A 331 -15.94 -26.02 6.36
C SER A 331 -14.71 -26.08 7.27
N GLY A 332 -14.86 -26.65 8.46
CA GLY A 332 -13.82 -26.74 9.49
C GLY A 332 -13.33 -25.40 10.04
N ALA A 333 -13.99 -24.27 9.73
CA ALA A 333 -13.59 -22.97 10.24
C ALA A 333 -13.85 -22.86 11.76
N ASN A 334 -12.98 -22.11 12.45
CA ASN A 334 -13.18 -21.79 13.86
C ASN A 334 -13.90 -20.44 14.00
N LEU A 335 -15.19 -20.46 14.26
CA LEU A 335 -16.07 -19.30 14.48
C LEU A 335 -16.40 -19.08 15.96
N SER A 336 -15.61 -19.63 16.89
CA SER A 336 -15.89 -19.50 18.32
C SER A 336 -15.96 -18.03 18.74
N GLU A 337 -17.00 -17.64 19.49
CA GLU A 337 -17.24 -16.26 19.93
C GLU A 337 -17.41 -15.24 18.79
N ALA A 338 -17.51 -15.69 17.53
CA ALA A 338 -17.72 -14.79 16.40
C ALA A 338 -19.13 -14.17 16.43
N ASN A 339 -19.24 -12.91 16.00
CA ASN A 339 -20.52 -12.25 15.82
C ASN A 339 -21.00 -12.41 14.37
N LEU A 340 -21.99 -13.27 14.12
CA LEU A 340 -22.65 -13.43 12.82
C LEU A 340 -24.07 -12.82 12.80
N SER A 341 -24.35 -11.86 13.69
CA SER A 341 -25.70 -11.29 13.78
C SER A 341 -26.12 -10.64 12.45
N GLY A 342 -27.28 -11.03 11.95
CA GLY A 342 -27.82 -10.56 10.66
C GLY A 342 -27.02 -10.96 9.41
N ALA A 343 -26.01 -11.83 9.53
CA ALA A 343 -25.24 -12.31 8.38
C ALA A 343 -26.12 -13.12 7.41
N ILE A 344 -25.79 -13.09 6.11
CA ILE A 344 -26.44 -13.89 5.07
C ILE A 344 -25.62 -15.16 4.89
N LEU A 345 -26.07 -16.29 5.41
CA LEU A 345 -25.43 -17.61 5.31
C LEU A 345 -26.19 -18.54 4.36
N TRP A 346 -27.01 -18.00 3.46
CA TRP A 346 -27.75 -18.82 2.50
C TRP A 346 -26.81 -19.77 1.76
N GLU A 347 -27.14 -21.05 1.76
CA GLU A 347 -26.35 -22.10 1.07
C GLU A 347 -24.87 -22.17 1.50
N ALA A 348 -24.50 -21.56 2.62
CA ALA A 348 -23.13 -21.62 3.14
C ALA A 348 -22.81 -23.01 3.68
N ASP A 349 -21.58 -23.47 3.46
CA ASP A 349 -21.07 -24.74 4.00
C ASP A 349 -20.34 -24.48 5.32
N LEU A 350 -20.94 -24.88 6.44
CA LEU A 350 -20.36 -24.86 7.78
C LEU A 350 -20.11 -26.27 8.33
N ILE A 351 -19.85 -27.26 7.45
CA ILE A 351 -19.51 -28.62 7.86
C ILE A 351 -18.33 -28.60 8.84
N GLU A 352 -18.47 -29.29 9.97
CA GLU A 352 -17.43 -29.39 11.01
C GLU A 352 -16.94 -28.05 11.60
N ALA A 353 -17.64 -26.94 11.34
CA ALA A 353 -17.26 -25.63 11.89
C ALA A 353 -17.48 -25.59 13.42
N ASN A 354 -16.61 -24.87 14.13
CA ASN A 354 -16.78 -24.61 15.57
C ASN A 354 -17.51 -23.29 15.78
N LEU A 355 -18.73 -23.34 16.31
CA LEU A 355 -19.58 -22.17 16.57
C LEU A 355 -19.78 -21.92 18.08
N SER A 356 -18.87 -22.40 18.92
CA SER A 356 -18.96 -22.24 20.38
C SER A 356 -19.06 -20.77 20.77
N GLY A 357 -20.18 -20.37 21.38
CA GLY A 357 -20.41 -18.98 21.79
C GLY A 357 -20.67 -18.01 20.63
N ALA A 358 -20.81 -18.48 19.40
CA ALA A 358 -21.09 -17.62 18.25
C ALA A 358 -22.50 -17.01 18.32
N ASN A 359 -22.62 -15.74 17.94
CA ASN A 359 -23.90 -15.04 17.87
C ASN A 359 -24.51 -15.18 16.47
N LEU A 360 -25.57 -16.00 16.33
CA LEU A 360 -26.32 -16.23 15.09
C LEU A 360 -27.69 -15.52 15.06
N SER A 361 -27.90 -14.52 15.93
CA SER A 361 -29.18 -13.79 16.01
C SER A 361 -29.50 -13.09 14.68
N GLY A 362 -30.69 -13.34 14.13
CA GLY A 362 -31.11 -12.75 12.86
C GLY A 362 -30.34 -13.19 11.62
N ALA A 363 -29.37 -14.10 11.74
CA ALA A 363 -28.67 -14.66 10.59
C ALA A 363 -29.64 -15.41 9.66
N LYS A 364 -29.46 -15.26 8.36
CA LYS A 364 -30.25 -15.96 7.33
C LYS A 364 -29.55 -17.26 6.98
N VAL A 365 -30.13 -18.40 7.35
CA VAL A 365 -29.45 -19.71 7.32
C VAL A 365 -30.17 -20.73 6.44
N GLU A 366 -31.05 -20.28 5.56
CA GLU A 366 -31.77 -21.15 4.64
C GLU A 366 -30.79 -21.93 3.77
N ASN A 367 -30.94 -23.25 3.73
CA ASN A 367 -30.07 -24.21 3.06
C ASN A 367 -28.59 -24.20 3.51
N ALA A 368 -28.26 -23.51 4.59
CA ALA A 368 -26.92 -23.54 5.18
C ALA A 368 -26.63 -24.92 5.80
N ILE A 369 -25.45 -25.47 5.55
CA ILE A 369 -25.09 -26.83 5.96
C ILE A 369 -24.26 -26.79 7.24
N PHE A 370 -24.77 -27.37 8.32
CA PHE A 370 -24.14 -27.44 9.65
C PHE A 370 -23.81 -28.89 10.07
N ILE A 371 -23.61 -29.80 9.11
CA ILE A 371 -23.33 -31.22 9.42
C ILE A 371 -22.02 -31.31 10.21
N GLY A 372 -22.05 -31.93 11.38
CA GLY A 372 -20.88 -32.04 12.25
C GLY A 372 -20.43 -30.73 12.92
N ALA A 373 -21.15 -29.61 12.72
CA ALA A 373 -20.83 -28.36 13.39
C ALA A 373 -20.98 -28.48 14.92
N THR A 374 -20.05 -27.87 15.66
CA THR A 374 -19.95 -27.97 17.12
C THR A 374 -20.24 -26.63 17.81
N GLY A 375 -20.42 -26.65 19.13
CA GLY A 375 -20.63 -25.42 19.92
C GLY A 375 -22.04 -24.81 19.82
N ILE A 376 -22.96 -25.48 19.15
CA ILE A 376 -24.38 -25.09 19.00
C ILE A 376 -25.21 -25.79 20.08
N THR A 377 -25.98 -25.03 20.86
CA THR A 377 -26.88 -25.61 21.86
C THR A 377 -28.07 -26.31 21.21
N ARG A 378 -28.76 -27.19 21.97
CA ARG A 378 -29.97 -27.87 21.47
C ARG A 378 -31.07 -26.89 21.04
N GLU A 379 -31.20 -25.77 21.76
CA GLU A 379 -32.17 -24.72 21.43
C GLU A 379 -31.80 -24.00 20.14
N GLN A 380 -30.53 -23.58 20.01
CA GLN A 380 -30.03 -22.97 18.78
C GLN A 380 -30.19 -23.89 17.57
N LYS A 381 -29.86 -25.19 17.70
CA LYS A 381 -30.04 -26.16 16.60
C LYS A 381 -31.50 -26.25 16.14
N ARG A 382 -32.47 -26.33 17.06
CA ARG A 382 -33.91 -26.34 16.71
C ARG A 382 -34.32 -25.04 16.01
N ASP A 383 -33.82 -23.91 16.49
CA ASP A 383 -34.11 -22.61 15.89
C ASP A 383 -33.55 -22.49 14.47
N LEU A 384 -32.29 -22.89 14.26
CA LEU A 384 -31.64 -22.89 12.96
C LEU A 384 -32.36 -23.81 11.96
N ILE A 385 -32.78 -25.00 12.38
CA ILE A 385 -33.58 -25.91 11.54
C ILE A 385 -34.90 -25.26 11.13
N ARG A 386 -35.61 -24.58 12.05
CA ARG A 386 -36.85 -23.84 11.71
C ARG A 386 -36.59 -22.72 10.71
N ARG A 387 -35.38 -22.16 10.69
CA ARG A 387 -34.92 -21.14 9.73
C ARG A 387 -34.33 -21.74 8.43
N GLY A 388 -34.41 -23.05 8.23
CA GLY A 388 -34.02 -23.73 6.99
C GLY A 388 -32.59 -24.31 6.97
N ALA A 389 -31.89 -24.36 8.11
CA ALA A 389 -30.55 -24.95 8.18
C ALA A 389 -30.57 -26.49 8.15
N ILE A 390 -29.52 -27.09 7.57
CA ILE A 390 -29.36 -28.54 7.36
C ILE A 390 -28.33 -29.09 8.35
N PHE A 391 -28.68 -30.11 9.15
CA PHE A 391 -27.77 -30.70 10.17
C PHE A 391 -27.41 -32.18 9.93
N GLY A 392 -27.91 -32.81 8.86
CA GLY A 392 -27.61 -34.20 8.51
C GLY A 392 -28.33 -35.27 9.36
N ASP A 393 -28.82 -34.93 10.56
CA ASP A 393 -29.51 -35.87 11.46
C ASP A 393 -31.02 -36.00 11.22
N ASN A 394 -31.57 -35.37 10.18
CA ASN A 394 -33.00 -35.42 9.90
C ASN A 394 -33.38 -36.80 9.31
N SER A 395 -33.71 -37.73 10.20
CA SER A 395 -34.58 -38.90 9.93
C SER A 395 -36.00 -38.50 9.45
N ASN A 396 -36.28 -37.20 9.31
CA ASN A 396 -37.52 -36.64 8.76
C ASN A 396 -37.29 -35.71 7.56
N ASP A 397 -36.12 -35.77 6.90
CA ASP A 397 -35.86 -34.94 5.74
C ASP A 397 -36.59 -35.48 4.49
N ARG A 398 -37.77 -34.93 4.22
CA ARG A 398 -38.49 -35.15 2.95
C ARG A 398 -37.88 -34.38 1.77
N SER A 399 -36.77 -33.65 1.97
CA SER A 399 -36.07 -32.96 0.88
C SER A 399 -35.18 -33.87 0.03
N LYS A 400 -34.98 -35.15 0.40
CA LYS A 400 -34.41 -36.17 -0.52
C LYS A 400 -35.35 -36.61 -1.66
N ALA A 401 -36.45 -35.89 -1.87
CA ALA A 401 -37.30 -36.04 -3.03
C ALA A 401 -37.31 -34.73 -3.82
N LEU A 402 -36.18 -34.40 -4.46
CA LEU A 402 -36.09 -33.79 -5.79
C LEU A 402 -34.62 -33.52 -6.14
N VAL A 403 -34.24 -34.07 -7.31
CA VAL A 403 -32.96 -34.04 -8.04
C VAL A 403 -31.92 -35.06 -7.60
#